data_AF-F3CKL4-F1
#
_entry.id   AF-F3CKL4-F1
#
_cell.length_a   1.000
_cell.length_b   1.000
_cell.length_c   1.000
_cell.angle_alpha   90.00
_cell.angle_beta   90.00
_cell.angle_gamma   90.00
#
_symmetry.space_group_name_H-M   'P 1'
#
loop_
_entity.id
_entity.type
_entity.pdbx_description
1 polymer ?
#
loop_
_entity_poly.entity_id
_entity_poly.type
_entity_poly.pdbx_seq_one_letter_code
_entity_poly.pdbx_strand_id
1 'polypeptide(L)'
;MFIDYEIAVIGAGITGASIAAKLCSAGVSVALIDKGAAGSLGASGYSGGLVRLYDSDPLLMELAAWSISLMDDGIFATTYASALRRTGVIYRTAMDQLDNLCRAIEQHGSERYPMRLLAGHELDGGRYPHCPVVERVNLFEPRACVGNVRQAVAALCHVVRQQGLLLEHCEIKAIDCRAADLVHIDMGDATLRCRAVVVAAGAWSQHLVPQAGL
;
A
#
# COMPACT_ATOMS: atom_id res chain seq x y z
N MET A 1 -6.25 10.15 31.01
CA MET A 1 -6.31 8.68 31.19
C MET A 1 -5.17 8.04 30.43
N PHE A 2 -4.55 6.95 30.91
CA PHE A 2 -3.51 6.24 30.17
C PHE A 2 -4.06 5.00 29.47
N ILE A 3 -3.54 4.73 28.27
CA ILE A 3 -3.79 3.52 27.49
C ILE A 3 -2.42 2.94 27.12
N ASP A 4 -2.24 1.62 27.24
CA ASP A 4 -0.93 0.96 27.05
C ASP A 4 -0.97 -0.04 25.89
N TYR A 5 -0.05 0.11 24.93
CA TYR A 5 0.16 -0.79 23.80
C TYR A 5 1.66 -0.91 23.52
N GLU A 6 2.13 -2.00 22.90
CA GLU A 6 3.55 -2.13 22.58
C GLU A 6 3.97 -1.19 21.44
N ILE A 7 3.17 -1.14 20.38
CA ILE A 7 3.42 -0.31 19.20
C ILE A 7 2.19 0.53 18.87
N ALA A 8 2.41 1.82 18.62
CA ALA A 8 1.39 2.70 18.03
C ALA A 8 1.68 2.92 16.55
N VAL A 9 0.68 2.80 15.70
CA VAL A 9 0.75 3.13 14.27
C VAL A 9 -0.15 4.33 14.01
N ILE A 10 0.41 5.41 13.47
CA ILE A 10 -0.32 6.65 13.20
C ILE A 10 -0.62 6.74 11.70
N GLY A 11 -1.90 6.77 11.36
CA GLY A 11 -2.43 6.82 10.00
C GLY A 11 -3.00 5.49 9.55
N ALA A 12 -4.33 5.38 9.49
CA ALA A 12 -5.06 4.22 8.98
C ALA A 12 -5.31 4.32 7.46
N GLY A 13 -4.27 4.74 6.72
CA GLY A 13 -4.19 4.51 5.27
C GLY A 13 -3.75 3.07 4.96
N ILE A 14 -3.59 2.73 3.68
CA ILE A 14 -3.20 1.36 3.26
C ILE A 14 -1.87 0.92 3.90
N THR A 15 -0.89 1.82 4.02
CA THR A 15 0.40 1.52 4.64
C THR A 15 0.24 1.20 6.13
N GLY A 16 -0.34 2.10 6.91
CA GLY A 16 -0.47 1.91 8.35
C GLY A 16 -1.42 0.78 8.73
N ALA A 17 -2.51 0.58 7.99
CA ALA A 17 -3.40 -0.57 8.17
C ALA A 17 -2.67 -1.90 7.88
N SER A 18 -1.84 -1.95 6.84
CA SER A 18 -1.04 -3.15 6.51
C SER A 18 -0.02 -3.46 7.59
N ILE A 19 0.70 -2.45 8.09
CA ILE A 19 1.67 -2.59 9.18
C ILE A 19 0.98 -3.07 10.46
N ALA A 20 -0.08 -2.39 10.89
CA ALA A 20 -0.79 -2.72 12.11
C ALA A 20 -1.39 -4.13 12.06
N ALA A 21 -2.06 -4.49 10.96
CA ALA A 21 -2.65 -5.82 10.81
C ALA A 21 -1.59 -6.93 10.83
N LYS A 22 -0.43 -6.72 10.17
CA LYS A 22 0.66 -7.70 10.16
C LYS A 22 1.27 -7.88 11.54
N LEU A 23 1.48 -6.79 12.29
CA LEU A 23 1.98 -6.82 13.66
C LEU A 23 0.99 -7.50 14.61
N CYS A 24 -0.30 -7.16 14.56
CA CYS A 24 -1.36 -7.84 15.31
C CYS A 24 -1.36 -9.35 15.04
N SER A 25 -1.26 -9.74 13.77
CA SER A 25 -1.24 -11.16 13.37
C SER A 25 0.01 -11.91 13.84
N ALA A 26 1.06 -11.19 14.23
CA ALA A 26 2.26 -11.74 14.85
C ALA A 26 2.17 -11.76 16.39
N GLY A 27 1.03 -11.38 16.97
CA GLY A 27 0.80 -11.36 18.41
C GLY A 27 1.29 -10.09 19.12
N VAL A 28 1.68 -9.05 18.38
CA VAL A 28 2.12 -7.77 18.96
C VAL A 28 0.90 -6.95 19.38
N SER A 29 0.95 -6.36 20.58
CA SER A 29 -0.07 -5.41 21.03
C SER A 29 0.05 -4.08 20.27
N VAL A 30 -0.92 -3.79 19.38
CA VAL A 30 -0.89 -2.61 18.51
C VAL A 30 -2.12 -1.71 18.68
N ALA A 31 -1.88 -0.40 18.71
CA ALA A 31 -2.92 0.61 18.51
C ALA A 31 -2.72 1.31 17.15
N LEU A 32 -3.72 1.26 16.28
CA LEU A 32 -3.80 2.01 15.03
C LEU A 32 -4.68 3.25 15.25
N ILE A 33 -4.15 4.44 14.96
CA ILE A 33 -4.81 5.71 15.24
C ILE A 33 -4.94 6.51 13.94
N ASP A 34 -6.12 7.05 13.66
CA ASP A 34 -6.35 7.99 12.55
C ASP A 34 -7.21 9.17 12.99
N LYS A 35 -6.89 10.35 12.47
CA LYS A 35 -7.64 11.59 12.73
C LYS A 35 -9.04 11.59 12.10
N GLY A 36 -9.28 10.73 11.12
CA GLY A 36 -10.58 10.53 10.47
C GLY A 36 -11.02 9.07 10.51
N ALA A 37 -11.95 8.73 9.61
CA ALA A 37 -12.28 7.34 9.35
C ALA A 37 -11.16 6.66 8.56
N ALA A 38 -10.91 5.38 8.81
CA ALA A 38 -9.84 4.64 8.16
C ALA A 38 -9.97 4.68 6.63
N GLY A 39 -8.87 4.97 5.94
CA GLY A 39 -8.80 5.03 4.49
C GLY A 39 -9.62 6.17 3.84
N SER A 40 -10.09 7.17 4.60
CA SER A 40 -10.98 8.21 4.06
C SER A 40 -10.28 9.50 3.63
N LEU A 41 -9.44 10.10 4.48
CA LEU A 41 -8.91 11.47 4.26
C LEU A 41 -7.61 11.53 3.46
N GLY A 42 -6.79 10.49 3.53
CA GLY A 42 -5.48 10.44 2.86
C GLY A 42 -5.54 9.92 1.43
N ALA A 43 -4.37 9.80 0.79
CA ALA A 43 -4.24 9.34 -0.60
C ALA A 43 -4.92 7.98 -0.86
N SER A 44 -4.98 7.08 0.13
CA SER A 44 -5.70 5.82 0.03
C SER A 44 -7.19 5.98 -0.28
N GLY A 45 -7.83 7.06 0.18
CA GLY A 45 -9.24 7.35 -0.07
C GLY A 45 -9.54 7.80 -1.50
N TYR A 46 -8.51 8.25 -2.22
CA TYR A 46 -8.59 8.78 -3.59
C TYR A 46 -7.87 7.90 -4.61
N SER A 47 -7.27 6.79 -4.18
CA SER A 47 -6.49 5.92 -5.06
C SER A 47 -7.37 5.22 -6.10
N GLY A 48 -6.91 5.21 -7.35
CA GLY A 48 -7.50 4.41 -8.43
C GLY A 48 -7.24 2.90 -8.32
N GLY A 49 -6.42 2.47 -7.36
CA GLY A 49 -6.26 1.07 -6.98
C GLY A 49 -5.58 0.17 -8.01
N LEU A 50 -4.77 0.73 -8.91
CA LEU A 50 -3.96 -0.07 -9.83
C LEU A 50 -2.81 -0.74 -9.08
N VAL A 51 -2.72 -2.06 -9.17
CA VAL A 51 -1.63 -2.89 -8.66
C VAL A 51 -0.92 -3.51 -9.85
N ARG A 52 0.36 -3.16 -10.03
CA ARG A 52 1.19 -3.49 -11.18
C ARG A 52 2.62 -3.78 -10.72
N LEU A 53 3.38 -4.52 -11.53
CA LEU A 53 4.82 -4.71 -11.31
C LEU A 53 5.62 -3.60 -11.99
N TYR A 54 5.39 -3.35 -13.30
CA TYR A 54 6.28 -2.51 -14.09
C TYR A 54 6.27 -1.06 -13.60
N ASP A 55 7.45 -0.49 -13.38
CA ASP A 55 7.69 0.93 -13.14
C ASP A 55 8.98 1.34 -13.86
N SER A 56 9.17 2.64 -14.10
CA SER A 56 10.45 3.16 -14.60
C SER A 56 11.57 3.05 -13.57
N ASP A 57 11.23 2.98 -12.28
CA ASP A 57 12.19 2.77 -11.19
C ASP A 57 12.31 1.28 -10.83
N PRO A 58 13.48 0.64 -11.03
CA PRO A 58 13.70 -0.76 -10.67
C PRO A 58 13.45 -1.07 -9.19
N LEU A 59 13.73 -0.12 -8.28
CA LEU A 59 13.48 -0.32 -6.86
C LEU A 59 11.98 -0.48 -6.57
N LEU A 60 11.15 0.29 -7.26
CA LEU A 60 9.69 0.15 -7.14
C LEU A 60 9.21 -1.18 -7.71
N MET A 61 9.83 -1.66 -8.78
CA MET A 61 9.53 -2.99 -9.32
C MET A 61 9.89 -4.11 -8.33
N GLU A 62 11.03 -4.03 -7.66
CA GLU A 62 11.44 -5.00 -6.63
C GLU A 62 10.47 -5.00 -5.44
N LEU A 63 10.10 -3.82 -4.93
CA LEU A 63 9.12 -3.68 -3.86
C LEU A 63 7.73 -4.18 -4.26
N ALA A 64 7.32 -3.93 -5.51
CA ALA A 64 6.06 -4.45 -6.04
C ALA A 64 6.07 -5.98 -6.17
N ALA A 65 7.15 -6.57 -6.68
CA ALA A 65 7.33 -8.02 -6.75
C ALA A 65 7.24 -8.66 -5.36
N TRP A 66 7.88 -8.05 -4.35
CA TRP A 66 7.80 -8.50 -2.97
C TRP A 66 6.39 -8.36 -2.40
N SER A 67 5.75 -7.20 -2.54
CA SER A 67 4.39 -6.95 -2.04
C SER A 67 3.37 -7.92 -2.65
N ILE A 68 3.42 -8.14 -3.96
CA ILE A 68 2.52 -9.09 -4.62
C ILE A 68 2.83 -10.53 -4.15
N SER A 69 4.08 -10.82 -3.76
CA SER A 69 4.45 -12.17 -3.30
C SER A 69 3.79 -12.54 -1.96
N LEU A 70 3.43 -11.52 -1.18
CA LEU A 70 2.72 -11.65 0.08
C LEU A 70 1.20 -11.72 -0.11
N MET A 71 0.67 -11.41 -1.30
CA MET A 71 -0.77 -11.47 -1.57
C MET A 71 -1.32 -12.89 -1.60
N ASP A 72 -0.47 -13.92 -1.59
CA ASP A 72 -0.91 -15.31 -1.55
C ASP A 72 -0.82 -15.90 -0.12
N ASP A 73 -0.40 -15.11 0.89
CA ASP A 73 -0.15 -15.61 2.25
C ASP A 73 -0.78 -14.73 3.36
N GLY A 74 -1.16 -15.41 4.45
CA GLY A 74 -1.65 -14.82 5.69
C GLY A 74 -2.85 -13.88 5.52
N ILE A 75 -2.86 -12.82 6.31
CA ILE A 75 -3.95 -11.82 6.33
C ILE A 75 -4.12 -11.06 5.02
N PHE A 76 -3.07 -10.97 4.22
CA PHE A 76 -3.07 -10.24 2.97
C PHE A 76 -3.78 -11.02 1.87
N ALA A 77 -3.70 -12.35 1.88
CA ALA A 77 -4.41 -13.20 0.94
C ALA A 77 -5.92 -12.94 0.94
N THR A 78 -6.56 -13.09 2.10
CA THR A 78 -8.02 -12.86 2.21
C THR A 78 -8.39 -11.42 1.90
N THR A 79 -7.60 -10.45 2.39
CA THR A 79 -7.81 -9.02 2.16
C THR A 79 -7.83 -8.71 0.66
N TYR A 80 -6.75 -9.07 -0.04
CA TYR A 80 -6.57 -8.68 -1.44
C TYR A 80 -7.39 -9.53 -2.40
N ALA A 81 -7.67 -10.80 -2.09
CA ALA A 81 -8.63 -11.60 -2.86
C ALA A 81 -10.02 -10.95 -2.89
N SER A 82 -10.44 -10.28 -1.82
CA SER A 82 -11.72 -9.58 -1.76
C SER A 82 -11.72 -8.20 -2.41
N ALA A 83 -10.57 -7.51 -2.38
CA ALA A 83 -10.46 -6.10 -2.77
C ALA A 83 -9.90 -5.87 -4.18
N LEU A 84 -9.19 -6.85 -4.74
CA LEU A 84 -8.52 -6.76 -6.04
C LEU A 84 -9.19 -7.66 -7.06
N ARG A 85 -9.27 -7.16 -8.30
CA ARG A 85 -9.70 -7.92 -9.48
C ARG A 85 -8.57 -7.90 -10.50
N ARG A 86 -8.13 -9.08 -10.93
CA ARG A 86 -7.16 -9.22 -12.02
C ARG A 86 -7.81 -8.79 -13.34
N THR A 87 -7.28 -7.73 -13.94
CA THR A 87 -7.70 -7.22 -15.26
C THR A 87 -6.56 -7.21 -16.26
N GLY A 88 -5.33 -7.30 -15.78
CA GLY A 88 -4.14 -6.91 -16.52
C GLY A 88 -4.04 -5.40 -16.72
N VAL A 89 -2.89 -4.96 -17.23
CA VAL A 89 -2.62 -3.57 -17.61
C VAL A 89 -1.76 -3.54 -18.87
N ILE A 90 -2.02 -2.57 -19.74
CA ILE A 90 -1.23 -2.31 -20.95
C ILE A 90 -0.63 -0.91 -20.85
N TYR A 91 0.69 -0.81 -20.98
CA TYR A 91 1.39 0.48 -21.12
C TYR A 91 1.66 0.72 -22.58
N ARG A 92 1.35 1.93 -23.05
CA ARG A 92 1.67 2.39 -24.39
C ARG A 92 2.70 3.49 -24.33
N THR A 93 3.91 3.18 -24.76
CA THR A 93 5.05 4.10 -24.71
C THR A 93 5.60 4.41 -26.10
N ALA A 94 6.50 5.39 -26.18
CA ALA A 94 7.22 5.73 -27.40
C ALA A 94 8.18 4.61 -27.82
N MET A 95 8.57 4.60 -29.09
CA MET A 95 9.46 3.58 -29.66
C MET A 95 10.85 3.55 -29.02
N ASP A 96 11.33 4.68 -28.52
CA ASP A 96 12.63 4.80 -27.85
C ASP A 96 12.71 4.08 -26.49
N GLN A 97 11.57 3.64 -25.94
CA GLN A 97 11.52 2.87 -24.69
C GLN A 97 11.63 1.36 -24.90
N LEU A 98 11.74 0.87 -26.14
CA LEU A 98 11.75 -0.56 -26.44
C LEU A 98 12.83 -1.30 -25.64
N ASP A 99 14.07 -0.82 -25.67
CA ASP A 99 15.19 -1.46 -24.99
C ASP A 99 15.03 -1.45 -23.46
N ASN A 100 14.44 -0.38 -22.90
CA ASN A 100 14.16 -0.29 -21.48
C ASN A 100 13.09 -1.31 -21.06
N LEU A 101 12.04 -1.48 -21.86
CA LEU A 101 11.01 -2.48 -21.62
C LEU A 101 11.55 -3.91 -21.74
N CYS A 102 12.36 -4.20 -22.76
CA CYS A 102 13.01 -5.50 -22.91
C CYS A 102 13.88 -5.83 -21.69
N ARG A 103 14.71 -4.88 -21.25
CA ARG A 103 15.54 -5.05 -20.04
C ARG A 103 14.70 -5.28 -18.79
N ALA A 104 13.62 -4.52 -18.60
CA ALA A 104 12.71 -4.69 -17.47
C ALA A 104 12.04 -6.08 -17.48
N ILE A 105 11.63 -6.57 -18.66
CA ILE A 105 11.08 -7.92 -18.84
C ILE A 105 12.12 -8.97 -18.47
N GLU A 106 13.35 -8.85 -18.97
CA GLU A 106 14.42 -9.80 -18.69
C GLU A 106 14.82 -9.84 -17.20
N GLN A 107 14.85 -8.68 -16.54
CA GLN A 107 15.33 -8.56 -15.16
C GLN A 107 14.26 -8.92 -14.12
N HIS A 108 13.01 -8.53 -14.35
CA HIS A 108 11.94 -8.63 -13.34
C HIS A 108 10.77 -9.52 -13.77
N GLY A 109 10.68 -9.87 -15.06
CA GLY A 109 9.66 -10.80 -15.56
C GLY A 109 9.87 -12.20 -14.97
N SER A 110 8.77 -12.85 -14.61
CA SER A 110 8.80 -14.22 -14.07
C SER A 110 7.48 -14.94 -14.34
N GLU A 111 7.40 -16.23 -14.05
CA GLU A 111 6.11 -16.95 -14.06
C GLU A 111 5.10 -16.35 -13.07
N ARG A 112 5.60 -15.80 -11.94
CA ARG A 112 4.76 -15.13 -10.95
C ARG A 112 4.28 -13.77 -11.45
N TYR A 113 5.14 -13.05 -12.18
CA TYR A 113 4.90 -11.73 -12.75
C TYR A 113 5.22 -11.70 -14.24
N PRO A 114 4.36 -12.31 -15.07
CA PRO A 114 4.58 -12.31 -16.51
C PRO A 114 4.50 -10.88 -17.01
N MET A 115 5.50 -10.48 -17.78
CA MET A 115 5.54 -9.25 -18.55
C MET A 115 5.88 -9.62 -19.98
N ARG A 116 5.17 -9.06 -20.95
CA ARG A 116 5.49 -9.29 -22.37
C ARG A 116 5.14 -8.09 -23.23
N LEU A 117 5.82 -7.99 -24.36
CA LEU A 117 5.41 -7.05 -25.40
C LEU A 117 4.14 -7.56 -26.11
N LEU A 118 3.24 -6.62 -26.43
CA LEU A 118 2.12 -6.86 -27.34
C LEU A 118 2.42 -6.25 -28.71
N ALA A 119 2.21 -7.04 -29.75
CA ALA A 119 2.18 -6.52 -31.10
C ALA A 119 0.93 -5.64 -31.30
N GLY A 120 1.03 -4.63 -32.17
CA GLY A 120 -0.08 -3.70 -32.41
C GLY A 120 -1.37 -4.39 -32.88
N HIS A 121 -1.26 -5.48 -33.65
CA HIS A 121 -2.41 -6.26 -34.12
C HIS A 121 -3.16 -6.98 -32.99
N GLU A 122 -2.55 -7.20 -31.82
CA GLU A 122 -3.25 -7.78 -30.67
C GLU A 122 -4.24 -6.77 -30.03
N LEU A 123 -4.14 -5.47 -30.34
CA LEU A 123 -4.99 -4.39 -29.79
C LEU A 123 -6.16 -4.01 -30.71
N ASP A 124 -6.75 -5.01 -31.37
CA ASP A 124 -7.74 -4.86 -32.43
C ASP A 124 -9.20 -4.69 -31.97
N GLY A 125 -9.46 -4.71 -30.66
CA GLY A 125 -10.82 -4.65 -30.09
C GLY A 125 -11.42 -6.02 -29.74
N GLY A 126 -10.80 -7.13 -30.15
CA GLY A 126 -11.31 -8.47 -29.86
C GLY A 126 -11.04 -8.91 -28.42
N ARG A 127 -9.77 -8.85 -28.00
CA ARG A 127 -9.33 -9.20 -26.64
C ARG A 127 -8.94 -7.99 -25.79
N TYR A 128 -8.43 -6.96 -26.44
CA TYR A 128 -7.93 -5.73 -25.83
C TYR A 128 -8.57 -4.51 -26.49
N PRO A 129 -8.55 -3.33 -25.86
CA PRO A 129 -9.16 -2.13 -26.42
C PRO A 129 -8.66 -1.84 -27.83
N HIS A 130 -9.57 -1.46 -28.72
CA HIS A 130 -9.22 -1.02 -30.07
C HIS A 130 -8.28 0.18 -29.99
N CYS A 131 -7.17 0.10 -30.72
CA CYS A 131 -6.11 1.06 -30.65
C CYS A 131 -5.76 1.62 -32.05
N PRO A 132 -5.63 2.96 -32.22
CA PRO A 132 -5.14 3.52 -33.46
C PRO A 132 -3.76 2.98 -33.82
N VAL A 133 -3.56 2.67 -35.11
CA VAL A 133 -2.29 2.20 -35.67
C VAL A 133 -1.28 3.34 -35.65
N VAL A 134 -0.56 3.45 -34.54
CA VAL A 134 0.52 4.41 -34.31
C VAL A 134 1.71 3.61 -33.78
N GLU A 135 2.91 3.90 -34.29
CA GLU A 135 4.15 3.28 -33.84
C GLU A 135 4.40 3.55 -32.35
N ARG A 136 4.14 2.54 -31.54
CA ARG A 136 4.32 2.53 -30.10
C ARG A 136 4.71 1.14 -29.64
N VAL A 137 5.41 1.08 -28.52
CA VAL A 137 5.69 -0.18 -27.83
C VAL A 137 4.63 -0.40 -26.77
N ASN A 138 4.10 -1.62 -26.71
CA ASN A 138 3.06 -2.01 -25.78
C ASN A 138 3.62 -3.04 -24.80
N LEU A 139 3.69 -2.71 -23.52
CA LEU A 139 3.98 -3.69 -22.47
C LEU A 139 2.67 -4.18 -21.88
N PHE A 140 2.54 -5.48 -21.66
CA PHE A 140 1.38 -6.09 -21.02
C PHE A 140 1.76 -6.93 -19.81
N GLU A 141 1.07 -6.67 -18.70
CA GLU A 141 1.14 -7.48 -17.48
C GLU A 141 -0.23 -8.15 -17.25
N PRO A 142 -0.42 -9.44 -17.60
CA PRO A 142 -1.73 -10.09 -17.47
C PRO A 142 -2.17 -10.30 -16.02
N ARG A 143 -1.25 -10.21 -15.05
CA ARG A 143 -1.56 -10.42 -13.64
C ARG A 143 -1.80 -9.14 -12.85
N ALA A 144 -1.65 -7.98 -13.46
CA ALA A 144 -1.98 -6.71 -12.81
C ALA A 144 -3.47 -6.66 -12.43
N CYS A 145 -3.75 -5.94 -11.36
CA CYS A 145 -5.07 -5.85 -10.77
C CYS A 145 -5.53 -4.40 -10.66
N VAL A 146 -6.84 -4.22 -10.61
CA VAL A 146 -7.48 -3.00 -10.14
C VAL A 146 -8.31 -3.35 -8.92
N GLY A 147 -8.42 -2.45 -7.96
CA GLY A 147 -9.14 -2.77 -6.73
C GLY A 147 -9.63 -1.57 -5.94
N ASN A 148 -10.44 -1.86 -4.93
CA ASN A 148 -10.93 -0.86 -4.01
C ASN A 148 -10.00 -0.75 -2.80
N VAL A 149 -9.15 0.27 -2.80
CA VAL A 149 -8.18 0.48 -1.71
C VAL A 149 -8.87 0.69 -0.36
N ARG A 150 -10.03 1.36 -0.33
CA ARG A 150 -10.80 1.54 0.91
C ARG A 150 -11.34 0.23 1.46
N GLN A 151 -11.75 -0.68 0.58
CA GLN A 151 -12.16 -2.02 0.98
C GLN A 151 -10.97 -2.81 1.55
N ALA A 152 -9.79 -2.73 0.93
CA ALA A 152 -8.58 -3.37 1.46
C ALA A 152 -8.21 -2.80 2.84
N VAL A 153 -8.23 -1.47 3.01
CA VAL A 153 -8.01 -0.81 4.31
C VAL A 153 -9.03 -1.30 5.34
N ALA A 154 -10.32 -1.35 5.00
CA ALA A 154 -11.37 -1.78 5.92
C ALA A 154 -11.17 -3.23 6.40
N ALA A 155 -10.77 -4.14 5.49
CA ALA A 155 -10.46 -5.53 5.83
C ALA A 155 -9.23 -5.65 6.75
N LEU A 156 -8.18 -4.87 6.51
CA LEU A 156 -7.01 -4.83 7.40
C LEU A 156 -7.34 -4.23 8.77
N CYS A 157 -8.10 -3.14 8.80
CA CYS A 157 -8.60 -2.55 10.04
C CYS A 157 -9.51 -3.51 10.82
N HIS A 158 -10.24 -4.40 10.13
CA HIS A 158 -11.01 -5.45 10.81
C HIS A 158 -10.09 -6.41 11.58
N VAL A 159 -8.94 -6.82 11.01
CA VAL A 159 -7.94 -7.63 11.72
C VAL A 159 -7.46 -6.89 12.98
N VAL A 160 -7.14 -5.60 12.86
CA VAL A 160 -6.70 -4.78 14.01
C VAL A 160 -7.79 -4.70 15.08
N ARG A 161 -9.07 -4.53 14.72
CA ARG A 161 -10.17 -4.50 15.70
C ARG A 161 -10.34 -5.81 16.48
N GLN A 162 -9.94 -6.95 15.91
CA GLN A 162 -10.05 -8.26 16.57
C GLN A 162 -8.88 -8.54 17.52
N GLN A 163 -7.71 -7.94 17.27
CA GLN A 163 -6.44 -8.35 17.90
C GLN A 163 -5.67 -7.19 18.54
N GLY A 164 -6.16 -5.96 18.40
CA GLY A 164 -5.55 -4.73 18.90
C GLY A 164 -6.59 -3.63 19.05
N LEU A 165 -6.14 -2.38 18.97
CA LEU A 165 -6.99 -1.21 19.09
C LEU A 165 -7.00 -0.40 17.80
N LEU A 166 -8.18 0.00 17.36
CA LEU A 166 -8.36 0.98 16.30
C LEU A 166 -9.07 2.21 16.87
N LEU A 167 -8.41 3.36 16.81
CA LEU A 167 -8.96 4.66 17.18
C LEU A 167 -9.13 5.51 15.92
N GLU A 168 -10.37 5.64 15.47
CA GLU A 168 -10.75 6.55 14.38
C GLU A 168 -11.25 7.88 14.97
N HIS A 169 -11.22 8.93 14.15
CA HIS A 169 -11.60 10.29 14.59
C HIS A 169 -10.79 10.78 15.80
N CYS A 170 -9.54 10.32 15.92
CA CYS A 170 -8.65 10.60 17.02
C CYS A 170 -7.45 11.40 16.49
N GLU A 171 -7.48 12.71 16.72
CA GLU A 171 -6.37 13.58 16.32
C GLU A 171 -5.27 13.58 17.38
N ILE A 172 -4.06 13.23 16.96
CA ILE A 172 -2.88 13.27 17.81
C ILE A 172 -2.39 14.72 17.92
N LYS A 173 -2.15 15.16 19.15
CA LYS A 173 -1.69 16.52 19.47
C LYS A 173 -0.19 16.60 19.60
N ALA A 174 0.45 15.58 20.16
CA ALA A 174 1.89 15.52 20.32
C ALA A 174 2.39 14.07 20.41
N ILE A 175 3.64 13.86 19.99
CA ILE A 175 4.39 12.63 20.19
C ILE A 175 5.64 13.00 20.99
N ASP A 176 5.84 12.36 22.14
CA ASP A 176 6.93 12.68 23.06
C ASP A 176 7.71 11.42 23.41
N CYS A 177 8.93 11.32 22.90
CA CYS A 177 9.86 10.23 23.18
C CYS A 177 10.54 10.47 24.54
N ARG A 178 9.98 9.88 25.60
CA ARG A 178 10.42 10.06 26.98
C ARG A 178 11.67 9.26 27.32
N ALA A 179 11.83 8.08 26.72
CA ALA A 179 13.00 7.22 26.84
C ALA A 179 13.17 6.39 25.55
N ALA A 180 14.22 5.58 25.47
CA ALA A 180 14.50 4.73 24.32
C ALA A 180 13.36 3.75 23.99
N ASP A 181 12.58 3.34 24.98
CA ASP A 181 11.48 2.39 24.89
C ASP A 181 10.18 2.93 25.52
N LEU A 182 10.04 4.27 25.60
CA LEU A 182 8.84 4.91 26.12
C LEU A 182 8.49 6.15 25.29
N VAL A 183 7.38 6.05 24.57
CA VAL A 183 6.77 7.11 23.79
C VAL A 183 5.39 7.42 24.36
N HIS A 184 5.10 8.69 24.59
CA HIS A 184 3.78 9.19 24.95
C HIS A 184 3.14 9.87 23.75
N ILE A 185 1.93 9.43 23.38
CA ILE A 185 1.13 10.02 22.30
C ILE A 185 -0.07 10.71 22.96
N ASP A 186 -0.08 12.04 22.86
CA ASP A 186 -1.18 12.85 23.37
C ASP A 186 -2.34 12.86 22.37
N MET A 187 -3.51 12.44 22.82
CA MET A 187 -4.76 12.37 22.07
C MET A 187 -5.83 13.32 22.64
N GLY A 188 -5.43 14.29 23.48
CA GLY A 188 -6.33 15.18 24.22
C GLY A 188 -6.71 14.60 25.58
N ASP A 189 -7.86 13.94 25.66
CA ASP A 189 -8.40 13.46 26.94
C ASP A 189 -7.69 12.19 27.45
N ALA A 190 -6.89 11.56 26.59
CA ALA A 190 -6.11 10.37 26.89
C ALA A 190 -4.68 10.46 26.33
N THR A 191 -3.77 9.74 26.96
CA THR A 191 -2.40 9.56 26.50
C THR A 191 -2.15 8.08 26.27
N LEU A 192 -1.71 7.72 25.07
CA LEU A 192 -1.25 6.37 24.78
C LEU A 192 0.24 6.26 25.08
N ARG A 193 0.64 5.24 25.84
CA ARG A 193 2.03 4.89 26.11
C ARG A 193 2.40 3.67 25.29
N CYS A 194 3.54 3.73 24.61
CA CYS A 194 4.06 2.61 23.83
C CYS A 194 5.58 2.58 23.80
N ARG A 195 6.14 1.44 23.35
CA ARG A 195 7.59 1.28 23.21
C ARG A 195 8.12 1.89 21.92
N ALA A 196 7.32 1.86 20.87
CA ALA A 196 7.68 2.41 19.57
C ALA A 196 6.44 2.98 18.87
N VAL A 197 6.68 4.00 18.04
CA VAL A 197 5.67 4.62 17.19
C VAL A 197 6.08 4.50 15.72
N VAL A 198 5.14 4.09 14.87
CA VAL A 198 5.28 4.09 13.42
C VAL A 198 4.44 5.22 12.85
N VAL A 199 5.08 6.20 12.22
CA VAL A 199 4.38 7.30 11.55
C VAL A 199 4.10 6.90 10.10
N ALA A 200 2.84 6.53 9.82
CA ALA A 200 2.33 6.17 8.50
C ALA A 200 1.27 7.19 8.01
N ALA A 201 1.46 8.46 8.36
CA ALA A 201 0.48 9.54 8.17
C ALA A 201 0.51 10.20 6.78
N GLY A 202 1.20 9.59 5.80
CA GLY A 202 1.31 10.12 4.43
C GLY A 202 1.85 11.55 4.42
N ALA A 203 1.20 12.45 3.67
CA ALA A 203 1.59 13.86 3.55
C ALA A 203 1.61 14.63 4.88
N TRP A 204 0.97 14.13 5.95
CA TRP A 204 0.98 14.76 7.27
C TRP A 204 2.14 14.29 8.17
N SER A 205 2.98 13.35 7.70
CA SER A 205 4.07 12.80 8.53
C SER A 205 5.05 13.89 8.98
N GLN A 206 5.37 14.84 8.10
CA GLN A 206 6.26 15.96 8.42
C GLN A 206 5.71 16.85 9.55
N HIS A 207 4.39 17.00 9.67
CA HIS A 207 3.80 17.79 10.76
C HIS A 207 3.88 17.07 12.11
N LEU A 208 3.86 15.74 12.11
CA LEU A 208 3.93 14.94 13.34
C LEU A 208 5.35 14.77 13.85
N VAL A 209 6.33 14.69 12.94
CA VAL A 209 7.75 14.51 13.27
C VAL A 209 8.63 15.47 12.46
N PRO A 210 8.51 16.80 12.65
CA PRO A 210 9.23 17.79 11.83
C PRO A 210 10.76 17.67 11.94
N GLN A 211 11.25 17.15 13.06
CA GLN A 211 12.68 16.93 13.30
C GLN A 211 13.27 15.78 12.46
N ALA A 212 12.44 14.92 11.87
CA ALA A 212 12.89 13.80 11.04
C ALA A 212 13.35 14.23 9.64
N GLY A 213 13.13 15.49 9.24
CA GLY A 213 13.57 16.01 7.94
C GLY A 213 12.88 15.37 6.73
N LEU A 214 11.68 14.81 6.93
CA LEU A 214 10.82 14.23 5.90
C LEU A 214 10.15 15.29 5.03
#